data_AF-A0A6G2VTH8-F1
#
_entry.id   AF-A0A6G2VTH8-F1
#
_cell.length_a   1.000
_cell.length_b   1.000
_cell.length_c   1.000
_cell.angle_alpha   90.00
_cell.angle_beta   90.00
_cell.angle_gamma   90.00
#
_symmetry.space_group_name_H-M   'P 1'
#
loop_
_entity.id
_entity.type
_entity.pdbx_description
1 polymer ?
#
loop_
_entity_poly.entity_id
_entity_poly.type
_entity_poly.pdbx_seq_one_letter_code
_entity_poly.pdbx_strand_id
1 'polypeptide(L)'
;QRVDLPTYAFQRDRFWLETTGAVVSHNAAAGLGLGSADHPLLGAVVALADADGFLLTGRLSVRTHPWLADHAVAETTLLPGTAFVELTLRAGDAVGCDRLE
;
A
#
# COMPACT_ATOMS: atom_id res chain seq x y z
N GLN A 1 37.33 -33.28 9.69
CA GLN A 1 35.92 -33.61 9.31
C GLN A 1 35.00 -32.86 10.28
N ARG A 2 34.17 -31.94 9.78
CA ARG A 2 33.13 -31.27 10.58
C ARG A 2 31.82 -32.02 10.36
N VAL A 3 31.02 -32.16 11.41
CA VAL A 3 29.72 -32.84 11.38
C VAL A 3 28.66 -31.80 11.73
N ASP A 4 27.58 -31.76 10.95
CA ASP A 4 26.46 -30.86 11.23
C ASP A 4 25.71 -31.32 12.48
N LEU A 5 25.41 -30.36 13.35
CA LEU A 5 24.65 -30.57 14.58
C LEU A 5 23.31 -29.83 14.50
N PRO A 6 22.28 -30.31 15.20
CA PRO A 6 21.03 -29.59 15.34
C PRO A 6 21.28 -28.17 15.86
N THR A 7 20.69 -27.17 15.20
CA THR A 7 20.78 -25.79 15.67
C THR A 7 19.99 -25.63 16.97
N TYR A 8 20.42 -24.69 17.80
CA TYR A 8 19.70 -24.33 19.02
C TYR A 8 18.20 -24.05 18.76
N ALA A 9 17.33 -24.62 19.59
CA ALA A 9 15.89 -24.47 19.47
C ALA A 9 15.44 -23.11 20.03
N PHE A 10 15.67 -22.03 19.26
CA PHE A 10 15.17 -20.71 19.64
C PHE A 10 13.66 -20.75 19.86
N GLN A 11 13.23 -20.21 20.99
CA GLN A 11 11.82 -19.90 21.25
C GLN A 11 11.43 -18.73 20.35
N ARG A 12 10.54 -18.99 19.38
CA ARG A 12 10.17 -18.05 18.32
C ARG A 12 8.96 -17.20 18.73
N ASP A 13 9.14 -16.40 19.78
CA ASP A 13 8.13 -15.45 20.20
C ASP A 13 8.28 -14.13 19.44
N ARG A 14 7.15 -13.56 19.01
CA ARG A 14 7.11 -12.34 18.20
C ARG A 14 7.10 -11.11 19.11
N PHE A 15 8.27 -10.51 19.33
CA PHE A 15 8.41 -9.26 20.09
C PHE A 15 8.43 -8.03 19.18
N TRP A 16 7.41 -7.88 18.33
CA TRP A 16 7.24 -6.71 17.46
C TRP A 16 6.05 -5.88 17.93
N LEU A 17 6.14 -4.56 17.78
CA LEU A 17 4.99 -3.67 17.99
C LEU A 17 3.87 -4.04 17.02
N GLU A 18 2.67 -4.28 17.57
CA GLU A 18 1.48 -4.51 16.76
C GLU A 18 0.97 -3.18 16.22
N THR A 19 1.10 -2.98 14.91
CA THR A 19 0.30 -1.96 14.21
C THR A 19 -1.13 -2.48 14.17
N THR A 20 -2.01 -1.87 14.98
CA THR A 20 -3.45 -2.01 14.78
C THR A 20 -3.75 -1.50 13.36
N GLY A 21 -4.62 -2.21 12.64
CA GLY A 21 -4.88 -2.03 11.20
C GLY A 21 -5.49 -0.69 10.79
N ALA A 22 -5.29 0.38 11.57
CA ALA A 22 -5.53 1.73 11.13
C ALA A 22 -4.81 1.92 9.79
N VAL A 23 -5.59 2.30 8.79
CA VAL A 23 -5.12 2.88 7.53
C VAL A 23 -3.94 3.77 7.88
N VAL A 24 -2.79 3.50 7.28
CA VAL A 24 -1.57 4.31 7.42
C VAL A 24 -2.03 5.76 7.47
N SER A 25 -1.89 6.42 8.62
CA SER A 25 -2.60 7.68 8.84
C SER A 25 -2.21 8.64 7.72
N HIS A 26 -3.13 9.51 7.28
CA HIS A 26 -2.86 10.48 6.19
C HIS A 26 -1.58 11.31 6.45
N ASN A 27 -1.16 11.38 7.71
CA ASN A 27 0.01 12.06 8.25
C ASN A 27 1.30 11.21 8.23
N ALA A 28 1.23 9.90 7.98
CA ALA A 28 2.39 9.02 8.02
C ALA A 28 3.39 9.31 6.89
N ALA A 29 2.91 9.75 5.72
CA ALA A 29 3.77 10.19 4.63
C ALA A 29 4.65 11.38 5.04
N ALA A 30 4.06 12.37 5.73
CA ALA A 30 4.78 13.55 6.21
C ALA A 30 5.90 13.18 7.20
N GLY A 31 5.66 12.22 8.10
CA GLY A 31 6.68 11.71 9.02
C GLY A 31 7.87 11.01 8.33
N LEU A 32 7.70 10.62 7.06
CA LEU A 32 8.74 10.01 6.22
C LEU A 32 9.37 11.02 5.23
N GLY A 33 9.00 12.29 5.31
CA GLY A 33 9.44 13.33 4.36
C GLY A 33 8.79 13.20 2.98
N LEU A 34 7.67 12.47 2.87
CA LEU A 34 6.91 12.27 1.63
C LEU A 34 5.67 13.15 1.61
N GLY A 35 5.18 13.48 0.41
CA GLY A 35 3.89 14.17 0.25
C GLY A 35 2.72 13.23 0.59
N SER A 36 1.67 13.76 1.21
CA SER A 36 0.41 13.01 1.39
C SER A 36 -0.30 12.88 0.04
N ALA A 37 -0.77 11.68 -0.26
CA ALA A 37 -1.64 11.48 -1.42
C ALA A 37 -3.12 11.74 -1.10
N ASP A 38 -3.50 12.07 0.14
CA ASP A 38 -4.87 12.42 0.58
C ASP A 38 -5.97 11.54 -0.04
N HIS A 39 -5.73 10.24 -0.08
CA HIS A 39 -6.57 9.30 -0.81
C HIS A 39 -6.72 7.97 -0.04
N PRO A 40 -7.92 7.35 0.05
CA PRO A 40 -8.15 6.18 0.90
C PRO A 40 -7.30 4.94 0.56
N LEU A 41 -6.84 4.82 -0.70
CA LEU A 41 -6.01 3.71 -1.18
C LEU A 41 -4.54 4.10 -1.40
N LEU A 42 -4.22 5.39 -1.41
CA LEU A 42 -2.88 5.90 -1.69
C LEU A 42 -2.41 6.75 -0.51
N GLY A 43 -1.29 6.37 0.10
CA GLY A 43 -0.77 7.02 1.30
C GLY A 43 0.26 8.12 1.01
N ALA A 44 1.03 7.99 -0.07
CA ALA A 44 2.10 8.94 -0.37
C ALA A 44 2.23 9.24 -1.87
N VAL A 45 2.70 10.46 -2.17
CA VAL A 45 3.05 10.94 -3.51
C VAL A 45 4.46 11.53 -3.50
N VAL A 46 5.23 11.25 -4.55
CA VAL A 46 6.62 11.68 -4.71
C VAL A 46 6.84 12.14 -6.15
N ALA A 47 7.31 13.37 -6.33
CA ALA A 47 7.81 13.82 -7.63
C ALA A 47 9.16 13.14 -7.92
N LEU A 48 9.33 12.58 -9.12
CA LEU A 48 10.57 11.92 -9.52
C LEU A 48 11.60 12.98 -9.93
N ALA A 49 12.86 12.79 -9.49
CA ALA A 49 13.91 13.78 -9.75
C ALA A 49 14.39 13.82 -11.21
N ASP A 50 14.28 12.70 -11.93
CA ASP A 50 14.83 12.51 -13.28
C ASP A 50 13.73 12.49 -14.37
N ALA A 51 12.49 12.81 -14.00
CA ALA A 51 11.35 12.80 -14.92
C ALA A 51 10.26 13.78 -14.48
N ASP A 52 9.54 14.34 -15.45
CA ASP A 52 8.29 15.07 -15.22
C ASP A 52 7.17 14.07 -14.87
N GLY A 53 7.30 13.39 -13.73
CA GLY A 53 6.43 12.30 -13.32
C GLY A 53 6.32 12.13 -11.81
N PHE A 54 5.25 11.47 -11.39
CA PHE A 54 4.94 11.23 -9.99
C PHE A 54 4.83 9.74 -9.69
N LEU A 55 5.33 9.33 -8.52
CA LEU A 55 5.11 8.02 -7.95
C LEU A 55 4.11 8.15 -6.79
N LEU A 56 2.96 7.47 -6.92
CA LEU A 56 1.99 7.33 -5.85
C LEU A 56 2.08 5.92 -5.28
N THR A 57 2.02 5.79 -3.95
CA THR A 57 2.15 4.49 -3.26
C THR A 57 1.03 4.26 -2.26
N GLY A 58 0.66 3.00 -2.09
CA GLY A 58 -0.42 2.58 -1.19
C GLY A 58 -0.31 1.10 -0.82
N ARG A 59 -1.11 0.67 0.15
CA ARG A 59 -1.18 -0.74 0.57
C ARG A 59 -2.63 -1.21 0.53
N LEU A 60 -2.89 -2.22 -0.31
CA LEU A 60 -4.19 -2.86 -0.42
C LEU A 60 -4.20 -4.17 0.36
N SER A 61 -5.14 -4.31 1.28
CA SER A 61 -5.32 -5.51 2.09
C SER A 61 -6.73 -5.55 2.64
N VAL A 62 -7.36 -6.71 2.66
CA VAL A 62 -8.67 -6.90 3.32
C VAL A 62 -8.62 -6.50 4.81
N ARG A 63 -7.44 -6.60 5.46
CA ARG A 63 -7.28 -6.17 6.85
C ARG A 63 -7.43 -4.66 7.03
N THR A 64 -7.01 -3.85 6.05
CA THR A 64 -7.12 -2.39 6.09
C THR A 64 -8.33 -1.86 5.34
N HIS A 65 -8.82 -2.60 4.35
CA HIS A 65 -9.94 -2.25 3.47
C HIS A 65 -10.88 -3.46 3.37
N PRO A 66 -11.72 -3.72 4.40
CA PRO A 66 -12.55 -4.92 4.46
C PRO A 66 -13.48 -5.11 3.26
N TRP A 67 -13.95 -4.00 2.68
CA TRP A 67 -14.80 -3.99 1.49
C TRP A 67 -14.15 -4.66 0.26
N LEU A 68 -12.82 -4.79 0.22
CA LEU A 68 -12.15 -5.52 -0.86
C LEU A 68 -12.61 -6.98 -0.92
N ALA A 69 -12.97 -7.58 0.22
CA ALA A 69 -13.49 -8.95 0.26
C ALA A 69 -14.85 -9.09 -0.45
N ASP A 70 -15.60 -8.01 -0.60
CA ASP A 70 -16.93 -8.02 -1.21
C ASP A 70 -16.87 -8.10 -2.74
N HIS A 71 -15.68 -7.93 -3.35
CA HIS A 71 -15.46 -8.11 -4.79
C HIS A 71 -14.74 -9.42 -5.07
N ALA A 72 -15.52 -10.49 -5.28
CA ALA A 72 -15.02 -11.81 -5.60
C ALA A 72 -15.59 -12.34 -6.92
N VAL A 73 -14.74 -12.98 -7.72
CA VAL A 73 -15.14 -13.70 -8.95
C VAL A 73 -14.64 -15.12 -8.81
N ALA A 74 -15.53 -16.10 -8.93
CA ALA A 74 -15.21 -17.52 -8.73
C ALA A 74 -14.44 -17.77 -7.41
N GLU A 75 -14.98 -17.27 -6.29
CA GLU A 75 -14.40 -17.39 -4.93
C GLU A 75 -13.01 -16.74 -4.75
N THR A 76 -12.54 -15.98 -5.75
CA THR A 76 -11.26 -15.28 -5.69
C THR A 76 -11.49 -13.80 -5.48
N THR A 77 -10.99 -13.25 -4.38
CA THR A 77 -11.00 -11.81 -4.13
C THR A 77 -10.12 -11.09 -5.16
N LEU A 78 -10.72 -10.16 -5.89
CA LEU A 78 -10.02 -9.35 -6.89
C LEU A 78 -10.19 -7.87 -6.56
N LEU A 79 -9.24 -7.05 -6.98
CA LEU A 79 -9.43 -5.61 -6.95
C LEU A 79 -10.45 -5.23 -8.04
N PRO A 80 -11.53 -4.48 -7.73
CA PRO A 80 -12.47 -4.05 -8.76
C PRO A 80 -11.78 -3.24 -9.85
N GLY A 81 -12.21 -3.41 -11.10
CA GLY A 81 -11.70 -2.62 -12.23
C GLY A 81 -11.83 -1.10 -12.00
N THR A 82 -12.91 -0.67 -11.35
CA THR A 82 -13.15 0.73 -10.99
C THR A 82 -12.14 1.30 -10.01
N ALA A 83 -11.47 0.47 -9.19
CA ALA A 83 -10.42 0.95 -8.32
C ALA A 83 -9.21 1.44 -9.13
N PHE A 84 -8.89 0.82 -10.28
CA PHE A 84 -7.84 1.34 -11.15
C PHE A 84 -8.21 2.69 -11.76
N VAL A 85 -9.48 2.90 -12.11
CA VAL A 85 -9.99 4.20 -12.60
C VAL A 85 -9.80 5.26 -11.52
N GLU A 86 -10.21 4.98 -10.28
CA GLU A 86 -10.01 5.87 -9.13
C GLU A 86 -8.53 6.21 -8.90
N LEU A 87 -7.65 5.20 -8.91
CA LEU A 87 -6.20 5.40 -8.78
C LEU A 87 -5.64 6.27 -9.92
N THR A 88 -6.17 6.12 -11.14
CA THR A 88 -5.73 6.90 -12.30
C THR A 88 -6.22 8.34 -12.20
N LEU A 89 -7.45 8.59 -11.72
CA LEU A 89 -7.95 9.94 -11.46
C LEU A 89 -7.05 10.66 -10.46
N ARG A 90 -6.69 10.01 -9.34
CA ARG A 90 -5.80 10.63 -8.36
C ARG A 90 -4.39 10.88 -8.89
N ALA A 91 -3.87 9.98 -9.72
CA ALA A 91 -2.60 10.19 -10.41
C ALA A 91 -2.69 11.35 -11.41
N GLY A 92 -3.81 11.46 -12.12
CA GLY A 92 -4.15 12.55 -13.03
C GLY A 92 -4.13 13.92 -12.35
N ASP A 93 -4.75 14.05 -11.17
CA ASP A 93 -4.70 15.27 -10.36
C ASP A 93 -3.26 15.71 -10.07
N ALA A 94 -2.35 14.77 -9.80
CA ALA A 94 -0.95 15.06 -9.51
C ALA A 94 -0.19 15.64 -10.72
N VAL A 95 -0.65 15.35 -11.94
CA VAL A 95 -0.08 15.86 -13.21
C VAL A 95 -0.96 16.91 -13.90
N GLY A 96 -2.07 17.31 -13.28
CA GLY A 96 -3.01 18.27 -13.86
C GLY A 96 -3.84 17.72 -15.04
N CYS A 97 -4.07 16.41 -15.09
CA CYS A 97 -4.94 15.75 -16.08
C CYS A 97 -6.22 15.25 -15.41
N ASP A 98 -7.36 15.85 -15.73
CA ASP A 98 -8.66 15.62 -15.08
C ASP A 98 -9.56 14.62 -15.83
N ARG A 99 -9.11 14.09 -16.98
CA ARG A 99 -9.91 13.24 -17.86
C ARG A 99 -9.23 11.90 -18.18
N LEU A 100 -10.04 10.85 -18.17
CA LEU A 100 -9.72 9.52 -18.70
C LEU A 100 -10.48 9.30 -20.01
N GLU A 101 -9.86 8.65 -20.98
CA GLU A 101 -10.43 8.31 -22.30
C GLU A 101 -10.44 6.80 -22.55
#